data_AF-A0A2T4VTP4-F1
#
_entry.id   AF-A0A2T4VTP4-F1
#
_cell.length_a   1.000
_cell.length_b   1.000
_cell.length_c   1.000
_cell.angle_alpha   90.00
_cell.angle_beta   90.00
_cell.angle_gamma   90.00
#
_symmetry.space_group_name_H-M   'P 1'
#
loop_
_entity.id
_entity.type
_entity.pdbx_description
1 polymer ?
#
loop_
_entity_poly.entity_id
_entity_poly.type
_entity_poly.pdbx_seq_one_letter_code
_entity_poly.pdbx_strand_id
1 'polypeptide(L)'
;MFLMALACNPTASPDDSASGRAGNVLTERQPLQAAARTRQFGEDCTRAGRSECQTGLCLHYRPGSHEGYVCSDFCSDASECPSRWQCVTLVPGSPERVCTPPSDWAPSAVTKRGKGAARPRPTELPQSLPGNPRGDEPSP
;
A
#
# COMPACT_ATOMS: atom_id res chain seq x y z
N MET A 1 -26.47 48.33 -23.33
CA MET A 1 -25.29 48.72 -22.54
C MET A 1 -25.74 48.84 -21.10
N PHE A 2 -25.53 47.79 -20.28
CA PHE A 2 -25.87 47.77 -18.86
C PHE A 2 -24.66 47.23 -18.10
N LEU A 3 -24.03 48.09 -17.30
CA LEU A 3 -22.97 47.77 -16.34
C LEU A 3 -23.63 47.52 -14.99
N MET A 4 -23.59 46.29 -14.49
CA MET A 4 -23.94 45.97 -13.10
C MET A 4 -22.67 45.63 -12.33
N ALA A 5 -22.23 46.57 -11.50
CA ALA A 5 -21.14 46.41 -10.56
C ALA A 5 -21.68 45.70 -9.30
N LEU A 6 -21.18 44.50 -9.00
CA LEU A 6 -21.38 43.85 -7.70
C LEU A 6 -20.22 44.23 -6.77
N ALA A 7 -20.49 45.07 -5.78
CA ALA A 7 -19.61 45.30 -4.65
C ALA A 7 -19.74 44.13 -3.65
N CYS A 8 -18.64 43.43 -3.37
CA CYS A 8 -18.54 42.47 -2.28
C CYS A 8 -18.08 43.21 -1.01
N ASN A 9 -18.97 43.36 -0.02
CA ASN A 9 -18.59 43.82 1.31
C ASN A 9 -18.31 42.60 2.22
N PRO A 10 -17.16 42.51 2.90
CA PRO A 10 -16.90 41.49 3.90
C PRO A 10 -17.48 41.92 5.26
N THR A 11 -18.41 41.14 5.82
CA THR A 11 -18.82 41.28 7.23
C THR A 11 -18.21 40.16 8.04
N ALA A 12 -17.30 40.53 8.94
CA ALA A 12 -16.68 39.69 9.94
C ALA A 12 -17.56 39.58 11.21
N SER A 13 -17.74 38.33 11.67
CA SER A 13 -17.95 37.77 13.04
C SER A 13 -19.02 38.35 13.98
N PRO A 14 -19.63 37.50 14.85
CA PRO A 14 -19.01 37.20 16.15
C PRO A 14 -19.15 35.74 16.66
N ASP A 15 -18.31 35.47 17.65
CA ASP A 15 -18.22 34.30 18.55
C ASP A 15 -19.53 34.04 19.31
N ASP A 16 -19.99 32.79 19.34
CA ASP A 16 -20.92 32.30 20.38
C ASP A 16 -20.43 30.95 20.91
N SER A 17 -19.67 31.04 22.00
CA SER A 17 -19.33 29.92 22.87
C SER A 17 -20.55 29.57 23.75
N ALA A 18 -21.30 28.53 23.40
CA ALA A 18 -22.28 27.92 24.28
C ALA A 18 -21.97 26.43 24.54
N SER A 19 -21.49 26.20 25.76
CA SER A 19 -21.25 24.94 26.45
C SER A 19 -22.45 23.98 26.39
N GLY A 20 -22.24 22.81 25.76
CA GLY A 20 -23.12 21.64 25.85
C GLY A 20 -22.28 20.41 26.19
N ARG A 21 -22.29 20.02 27.46
CA ARG A 21 -21.53 18.90 28.03
C ARG A 21 -22.26 17.58 27.76
N ALA A 22 -21.46 16.55 27.45
CA ALA A 22 -21.76 15.11 27.51
C ALA A 22 -22.64 14.51 26.39
N GLY A 23 -21.94 13.95 25.41
CA GLY A 23 -22.46 12.95 24.50
C GLY A 23 -21.42 12.58 23.45
N ASN A 24 -20.20 12.19 23.86
CA ASN A 24 -19.24 11.58 22.94
C ASN A 24 -19.74 10.19 22.54
N VAL A 25 -20.82 10.14 21.77
CA VAL A 25 -21.22 8.97 21.00
C VAL A 25 -20.35 8.97 19.76
N LEU A 26 -19.10 8.59 19.95
CA LEU A 26 -18.28 8.03 18.89
C LEU A 26 -17.97 6.59 19.30
N THR A 27 -18.96 5.73 19.14
CA THR A 27 -18.69 4.28 19.05
C THR A 27 -18.22 3.97 17.63
N GLU A 28 -17.30 4.78 17.10
CA GLU A 28 -16.66 4.46 15.84
C GLU A 28 -15.74 3.28 16.09
N ARG A 29 -15.97 2.19 15.36
CA ARG A 29 -15.13 1.00 15.42
C ARG A 29 -13.80 1.35 14.77
N GLN A 30 -12.88 1.94 15.53
CA GLN A 30 -11.53 2.20 15.05
C GLN A 30 -10.74 0.88 15.04
N PRO A 31 -10.21 0.47 13.88
CA PRO A 31 -9.36 -0.72 13.82
C PRO A 31 -8.15 -0.53 14.73
N LEU A 32 -7.77 -1.60 15.45
CA LEU A 32 -6.53 -1.63 16.20
C LEU A 32 -5.38 -1.34 15.24
N GLN A 33 -4.51 -0.40 15.60
CA GLN A 33 -3.32 -0.11 14.81
C GLN A 33 -2.23 -1.13 15.19
N ALA A 34 -1.71 -1.84 14.20
CA ALA A 34 -0.63 -2.79 14.40
C ALA A 34 0.64 -2.06 14.85
N ALA A 35 1.39 -2.66 15.76
CA ALA A 35 2.70 -2.15 16.18
C ALA A 35 3.71 -2.13 15.02
N ALA A 36 3.55 -3.02 14.03
CA ALA A 36 4.38 -3.09 12.84
C ALA A 36 3.63 -3.73 11.65
N ARG A 37 4.00 -3.32 10.43
CA ARG A 37 3.55 -3.91 9.17
C ARG A 37 4.37 -5.16 8.86
N THR A 38 3.97 -6.30 9.38
CA THR A 38 4.72 -7.56 9.24
C THR A 38 4.12 -8.52 8.22
N ARG A 39 2.82 -8.39 7.93
CA ARG A 39 2.09 -9.32 7.05
C ARG A 39 2.43 -9.10 5.59
N GLN A 40 2.80 -10.20 4.95
CA GLN A 40 3.08 -10.30 3.54
C GLN A 40 1.79 -10.47 2.73
N PHE A 41 1.91 -10.29 1.41
CA PHE A 41 0.82 -10.54 0.48
C PHE A 41 0.24 -11.97 0.66
N GLY A 42 -1.08 -12.09 0.70
CA GLY A 42 -1.83 -13.33 0.91
C GLY A 42 -2.09 -13.73 2.36
N GLU A 43 -1.40 -13.12 3.34
CA GLU A 43 -1.59 -13.41 4.77
C GLU A 43 -2.86 -12.75 5.33
N ASP A 44 -3.36 -13.30 6.44
CA ASP A 44 -4.49 -12.73 7.19
C ASP A 44 -4.14 -11.37 7.80
N CYS A 45 -5.08 -10.43 7.68
CA CYS A 45 -5.01 -9.10 8.28
C CYS A 45 -6.28 -8.74 9.05
N THR A 46 -7.00 -9.73 9.59
CA THR A 46 -8.30 -9.52 10.23
C THR A 46 -8.17 -8.71 11.54
N ARG A 47 -7.02 -8.75 12.22
CA ARG A 47 -6.85 -8.19 13.57
C ARG A 47 -6.68 -6.68 13.59
N ALA A 48 -5.78 -6.16 12.77
CA ALA A 48 -5.40 -4.75 12.71
C ALA A 48 -5.45 -4.20 11.27
N GLY A 49 -6.04 -4.97 10.35
CA GLY A 49 -6.42 -4.51 9.02
C GLY A 49 -5.23 -4.10 8.17
N ARG A 50 -5.41 -3.00 7.43
CA ARG A 50 -4.38 -2.39 6.57
C ARG A 50 -3.04 -2.19 7.29
N SER A 51 -3.07 -1.91 8.59
CA SER A 51 -1.86 -1.58 9.34
C SER A 51 -0.94 -2.78 9.58
N GLU A 52 -1.44 -4.02 9.41
CA GLU A 52 -0.61 -5.23 9.47
C GLU A 52 0.13 -5.50 8.16
N CYS A 53 -0.42 -5.08 7.02
CA CYS A 53 0.08 -5.40 5.70
C CYS A 53 1.26 -4.52 5.29
N GLN A 54 2.34 -5.13 4.82
CA GLN A 54 3.48 -4.43 4.23
C GLN A 54 3.06 -3.55 3.05
N THR A 55 2.14 -4.05 2.22
CA THR A 55 1.54 -3.35 1.08
C THR A 55 0.64 -2.19 1.49
N GLY A 56 0.17 -2.17 2.74
CA GLY A 56 -0.84 -1.22 3.17
C GLY A 56 -2.21 -1.45 2.52
N LEU A 57 -2.53 -2.67 2.08
CA LEU A 57 -3.87 -3.01 1.61
C LEU A 57 -4.34 -4.31 2.25
N CYS A 58 -5.48 -4.24 2.94
CA CYS A 58 -6.17 -5.39 3.53
C CYS A 58 -7.53 -5.54 2.84
N LEU A 59 -7.67 -6.59 2.04
CA LEU A 59 -8.81 -6.82 1.17
C LEU A 59 -9.77 -7.83 1.80
N HIS A 60 -11.05 -7.49 1.81
CA HIS A 60 -12.13 -8.41 2.16
C HIS A 60 -12.61 -9.18 0.91
N TYR A 61 -12.54 -10.51 0.93
CA TYR A 61 -12.87 -11.34 -0.25
C TYR A 61 -13.98 -12.37 -0.01
N ARG A 62 -14.48 -12.49 1.23
CA ARG A 62 -15.59 -13.37 1.60
C ARG A 62 -16.86 -12.57 1.87
N PRO A 63 -18.05 -13.20 1.83
CA PRO A 63 -19.29 -12.52 2.18
C PRO A 63 -19.46 -12.29 3.70
N GLY A 64 -18.75 -13.04 4.56
CA GLY A 64 -18.88 -12.94 6.02
C GLY A 64 -18.15 -11.73 6.59
N SER A 65 -18.82 -10.89 7.37
CA SER A 65 -18.29 -9.60 7.87
C SER A 65 -17.10 -9.66 8.84
N HIS A 66 -16.68 -10.86 9.26
CA HIS A 66 -15.64 -11.07 10.28
C HIS A 66 -14.52 -12.00 9.82
N GLU A 67 -14.53 -12.45 8.57
CA GLU A 67 -13.57 -13.41 8.04
C GLU A 67 -13.20 -13.07 6.60
N GLY A 68 -12.09 -13.63 6.12
CA GLY A 68 -11.68 -13.44 4.73
C GLY A 68 -11.10 -12.05 4.47
N TYR A 69 -10.22 -11.58 5.37
CA TYR A 69 -9.37 -10.42 5.15
C TYR A 69 -7.95 -10.87 4.86
N VAL A 70 -7.41 -10.49 3.70
CA VAL A 70 -6.02 -10.81 3.34
C VAL A 70 -5.25 -9.59 2.87
N CYS A 71 -3.96 -9.58 3.16
CA CYS A 71 -3.06 -8.58 2.58
C CYS A 71 -3.02 -8.76 1.07
N SER A 72 -3.40 -7.73 0.35
CA SER A 72 -3.39 -7.70 -1.11
C SER A 72 -2.58 -6.50 -1.59
N ASP A 73 -2.58 -6.24 -2.88
CA ASP A 73 -1.90 -5.14 -3.52
C ASP A 73 -2.53 -4.87 -4.90
N PHE A 74 -2.24 -3.70 -5.45
CA PHE A 74 -2.76 -3.25 -6.73
C PHE A 74 -2.19 -4.04 -7.90
N CYS A 75 -2.92 -4.05 -9.01
CA CYS A 75 -2.52 -4.72 -10.25
C CYS A 75 -3.04 -3.96 -11.47
N SER A 76 -2.34 -4.07 -12.59
CA SER A 76 -2.78 -3.62 -13.91
C SER A 76 -3.25 -4.78 -14.80
N ASP A 77 -2.86 -6.00 -14.48
CA ASP A 77 -3.27 -7.19 -15.20
C ASP A 77 -3.23 -8.44 -14.32
N ALA A 78 -3.89 -9.51 -14.77
CA ALA A 78 -3.98 -10.76 -14.01
C ALA A 78 -2.63 -11.47 -13.85
N SER A 79 -1.62 -11.14 -14.65
CA SER A 79 -0.30 -11.78 -14.56
C SER A 79 0.53 -11.28 -13.38
N GLU A 80 0.20 -10.10 -12.83
CA GLU A 80 0.84 -9.53 -11.64
C GLU A 80 0.35 -10.16 -10.33
N CYS A 81 -0.80 -10.84 -10.37
CA CYS A 81 -1.39 -11.52 -9.22
C CYS A 81 -0.87 -12.96 -9.10
N PRO A 82 -0.81 -13.53 -7.89
CA PRO A 82 -0.42 -14.93 -7.71
C PRO A 82 -1.30 -15.91 -8.47
N SER A 83 -0.86 -17.17 -8.55
CA SER A 83 -1.62 -18.23 -9.20
C SER A 83 -3.05 -18.32 -8.66
N ARG A 84 -4.02 -18.36 -9.58
CA ARG A 84 -5.49 -18.39 -9.33
C ARG A 84 -6.11 -17.10 -8.78
N TRP A 85 -5.32 -16.05 -8.53
CA TRP A 85 -5.86 -14.74 -8.18
C TRP A 85 -6.23 -13.95 -9.43
N GLN A 86 -7.23 -13.08 -9.31
CA GLN A 86 -7.72 -12.24 -10.40
C GLN A 86 -7.44 -10.77 -10.12
N CYS A 87 -7.17 -9.99 -11.17
CA CYS A 87 -7.04 -8.54 -11.07
C CYS A 87 -8.40 -7.90 -11.35
N VAL A 88 -9.07 -7.38 -10.32
CA VAL A 88 -10.47 -6.90 -10.40
C VAL A 88 -10.59 -5.45 -9.95
N THR A 89 -11.55 -4.73 -10.52
CA THR A 89 -11.91 -3.36 -10.10
C THR A 89 -12.82 -3.42 -8.87
N LEU A 90 -12.43 -2.77 -7.78
CA LEU A 90 -13.23 -2.74 -6.55
C LEU A 90 -14.41 -1.79 -6.63
N VAL A 91 -14.21 -0.61 -7.22
CA VAL A 91 -15.21 0.44 -7.32
C VAL A 91 -15.55 0.68 -8.78
N PRO A 92 -16.81 0.46 -9.21
CA PRO A 92 -17.23 0.75 -10.58
C PRO A 92 -16.87 2.19 -10.97
N GLY A 93 -16.16 2.35 -12.09
CA GLY A 93 -15.69 3.66 -12.57
C GLY A 93 -14.32 4.10 -12.04
N SER A 94 -13.69 3.37 -11.10
CA SER A 94 -12.30 3.59 -10.72
C SER A 94 -11.35 2.84 -11.67
N PRO A 95 -10.19 3.44 -12.05
CA PRO A 95 -9.13 2.72 -12.75
C PRO A 95 -8.38 1.75 -11.83
N GLU A 96 -8.57 1.85 -10.51
CA GLU A 96 -7.86 1.03 -9.53
C GLU A 96 -8.35 -0.42 -9.56
N ARG A 97 -7.39 -1.33 -9.65
CA ARG A 97 -7.62 -2.77 -9.62
C ARG A 97 -6.73 -3.42 -8.59
N VAL A 98 -7.24 -4.46 -7.96
CA VAL A 98 -6.55 -5.19 -6.89
C VAL A 98 -6.55 -6.68 -7.16
N CYS A 99 -5.53 -7.36 -6.66
CA CYS A 99 -5.49 -8.82 -6.71
C CYS A 99 -6.50 -9.40 -5.72
N THR A 100 -7.44 -10.20 -6.19
CA THR A 100 -8.47 -10.85 -5.36
C THR A 100 -8.30 -12.37 -5.43
N PRO A 101 -8.22 -13.06 -4.27
CA PRO A 101 -8.17 -14.51 -4.23
C PRO A 101 -9.52 -15.15 -4.62
N PRO A 102 -9.54 -16.44 -4.98
CA PRO A 102 -10.79 -17.18 -5.11
C PRO A 102 -11.49 -17.36 -3.75
N SER A 103 -12.80 -17.59 -3.74
CA SER A 103 -13.59 -17.64 -2.50
C SER A 103 -13.17 -18.77 -1.54
N ASP A 104 -12.66 -19.87 -2.08
CA ASP A 104 -12.15 -21.03 -1.33
C ASP A 104 -10.71 -20.85 -0.79
N TRP A 105 -10.08 -19.70 -1.03
CA TRP A 105 -8.71 -19.44 -0.61
C TRP A 105 -8.54 -19.45 0.92
N ALA A 106 -7.41 -20.03 1.36
CA ALA A 106 -6.95 -20.05 2.73
C ALA A 106 -5.79 -19.03 2.92
N PRO A 107 -5.88 -18.08 3.87
CA PRO A 107 -4.84 -17.08 4.11
C PRO A 107 -3.46 -17.70 4.34
N SER A 108 -2.50 -17.33 3.52
CA SER A 108 -1.13 -17.84 3.55
C SER A 108 -0.22 -16.92 2.74
N ALA A 109 1.03 -16.74 3.18
CA ALA A 109 1.98 -15.87 2.50
C ALA A 109 2.26 -16.37 1.08
N VAL A 110 2.10 -15.50 0.09
CA VAL A 110 2.39 -15.79 -1.32
C VAL A 110 3.11 -14.62 -1.98
N THR A 111 3.97 -14.94 -2.94
CA THR A 111 4.70 -13.92 -3.70
C THR A 111 3.83 -13.43 -4.85
N LYS A 112 3.74 -12.10 -5.02
CA LYS A 112 3.21 -11.52 -6.26
C LYS A 112 4.04 -11.99 -7.44
N ARG A 113 3.40 -12.21 -8.57
CA ARG A 113 4.16 -12.50 -9.78
C ARG A 113 4.82 -11.20 -10.22
N GLY A 114 6.15 -11.17 -10.14
CA GLY A 114 6.92 -10.04 -10.62
C GLY A 114 6.59 -9.83 -12.09
N LYS A 115 6.17 -8.63 -12.46
CA LYS A 115 6.26 -8.15 -13.84
C LYS A 115 7.74 -8.20 -14.14
N GLY A 116 8.18 -9.19 -14.92
CA GLY A 116 9.59 -9.46 -15.12
C GLY A 116 10.35 -8.17 -15.35
N ALA A 117 11.19 -7.77 -14.39
CA ALA A 117 12.25 -6.84 -14.67
C ALA A 117 13.20 -7.61 -15.59
N ALA A 118 12.91 -7.59 -16.88
CA ALA A 118 13.86 -7.96 -17.91
C ALA A 118 15.01 -6.96 -17.86
N ARG A 119 15.97 -7.22 -16.98
CA ARG A 119 17.40 -7.04 -17.23
C ARG A 119 18.17 -7.84 -16.18
N PRO A 120 18.84 -8.94 -16.54
CA PRO A 120 20.11 -9.17 -15.88
C PRO A 120 20.94 -7.91 -16.11
N ARG A 121 21.32 -7.23 -15.03
CA ARG A 121 22.37 -6.23 -15.10
C ARG A 121 23.61 -7.00 -15.54
N PRO A 122 24.18 -6.79 -16.75
CA PRO A 122 25.51 -7.31 -17.02
C PRO A 122 26.40 -6.65 -15.99
N THR A 123 27.11 -7.46 -15.23
CA THR A 123 28.19 -7.03 -14.35
C THR A 123 29.05 -6.03 -15.12
N GLU A 124 28.88 -4.75 -14.79
CA GLU A 124 29.75 -3.69 -15.21
C GLU A 124 31.12 -4.03 -14.62
N LEU A 125 32.09 -4.26 -15.51
CA LEU A 125 33.48 -4.55 -15.19
C LEU A 125 34.16 -3.22 -14.85
N PRO A 126 34.66 -2.98 -13.61
CA PRO A 126 35.53 -1.85 -13.36
C PRO A 126 36.97 -2.27 -13.63
N GLN A 127 37.44 -1.81 -14.78
CA GLN A 127 38.77 -1.27 -15.07
C GLN A 127 39.86 -1.39 -13.96
N SER A 128 40.96 -2.04 -14.37
CA SER A 128 42.36 -1.71 -14.12
C SER A 128 42.72 -0.84 -12.90
N LEU A 129 43.52 -1.41 -11.99
CA LEU A 129 44.41 -0.65 -11.11
C LEU A 129 45.87 -0.75 -11.61
N PRO A 130 46.63 0.37 -11.57
CA PRO A 130 48.01 0.44 -12.02
C PRO A 130 48.97 -0.20 -11.02
N GLY A 131 50.15 -0.58 -11.52
CA GLY A 131 51.12 -1.42 -10.84
C GLY A 131 51.73 -0.86 -9.56
N ASN A 132 52.38 -1.76 -8.83
CA ASN A 132 53.40 -1.40 -7.85
C ASN A 132 54.67 -2.24 -8.09
N PRO A 133 55.86 -1.64 -7.92
CA PRO A 133 57.14 -2.26 -8.22
C PRO A 133 57.47 -3.35 -7.19
N ARG A 134 57.98 -4.46 -7.71
CA ARG A 134 58.51 -5.57 -6.92
C ARG A 134 59.76 -5.08 -6.18
N GLY A 135 59.65 -5.03 -4.85
CA GLY A 135 60.76 -4.78 -3.95
C GLY A 135 61.84 -5.83 -4.09
N ASP A 136 63.06 -5.30 -4.05
CA ASP A 136 64.33 -5.95 -3.84
C ASP A 136 64.27 -6.90 -2.62
N GLU A 137 64.57 -8.18 -2.82
CA GLU A 137 64.79 -9.14 -1.73
C GLU A 137 66.21 -9.72 -1.90
N PRO A 138 67.18 -9.28 -1.09
CA PRO A 138 68.46 -9.96 -0.97
C PRO A 138 68.49 -10.81 0.30
N SER A 139 68.97 -12.05 0.20
CA SER A 139 69.73 -12.79 1.24
C SER A 139 69.83 -14.29 0.90
N PRO A 140 70.74 -15.05 1.52
CA PRO A 140 72.13 -14.77 1.88
C PRO A 140 73.13 -15.66 1.10
#